data_AF-A0A920K0Z3-F1
#
_entry.id   AF-A0A920K0Z3-F1
#
_cell.length_a   1.000
_cell.length_b   1.000
_cell.length_c   1.000
_cell.angle_alpha   90.00
_cell.angle_beta   90.00
_cell.angle_gamma   90.00
#
_symmetry.space_group_name_H-M   'P 1'
#
loop_
_entity.id
_entity.type
_entity.pdbx_description
1 polymer ?
#
loop_
_entity_poly.entity_id
_entity_poly.type
_entity_poly.pdbx_seq_one_letter_code
_entity_poly.pdbx_strand_id
1 'polypeptide(L)'
;MNTNFKNNSIRLRYLSKLISIISSFLLIFTLPVAAENLVARMSGHWSPKHQSAIHSQIFADEVTKRSNGRLTIQFFPSKQLFGIREVMGAITSGAVELGVLLEW
;
A
#
# COMPACT_ATOMS: atom_id res chain seq x y z
N MET A 1 -32.34 -14.02 56.16
CA MET A 1 -31.54 -13.48 55.04
C MET A 1 -32.21 -13.90 53.73
N ASN A 2 -32.62 -12.95 52.89
CA ASN A 2 -33.53 -13.18 51.75
C ASN A 2 -32.84 -13.97 50.62
N THR A 3 -33.32 -15.17 50.32
CA THR A 3 -32.77 -16.11 49.33
C THR A 3 -32.77 -15.55 47.90
N ASN A 4 -33.71 -14.66 47.57
CA ASN A 4 -33.77 -13.97 46.28
C ASN A 4 -32.57 -13.04 46.04
N PHE A 5 -32.08 -12.36 47.07
CA PHE A 5 -30.95 -11.43 46.96
C PHE A 5 -29.64 -12.16 46.66
N LYS A 6 -29.44 -13.33 47.27
CA LYS A 6 -28.25 -14.16 47.08
C LYS A 6 -28.21 -14.74 45.65
N ASN A 7 -29.34 -15.21 45.11
CA ASN A 7 -29.44 -15.72 43.74
C ASN A 7 -29.16 -14.65 42.67
N ASN A 8 -29.67 -13.42 42.84
CA ASN A 8 -29.40 -12.33 41.90
C ASN A 8 -27.92 -11.93 41.89
N SER A 9 -27.25 -11.94 43.05
CA SER A 9 -25.82 -11.67 43.14
C SER A 9 -24.94 -12.72 42.45
N ILE A 10 -25.38 -13.98 42.43
CA ILE A 10 -24.68 -15.09 41.76
C ILE A 10 -24.85 -14.97 40.24
N ARG A 11 -26.07 -14.71 39.76
CA ARG A 11 -26.37 -14.49 38.33
C ARG A 11 -25.57 -13.31 37.76
N LEU A 12 -25.47 -12.22 38.52
CA LEU A 12 -24.73 -11.02 38.11
C LEU A 12 -23.23 -11.30 37.91
N ARG A 13 -22.63 -12.16 38.75
CA ARG A 13 -21.22 -12.58 38.62
C ARG A 13 -20.98 -13.52 37.43
N TYR A 14 -21.96 -14.34 37.07
CA TYR A 14 -21.87 -15.18 35.85
C TYR A 14 -22.01 -14.33 34.59
N LEU A 15 -22.93 -13.37 34.59
CA LEU A 15 -23.09 -12.38 33.52
C LEU A 15 -21.82 -11.55 33.31
N SER A 16 -21.19 -11.05 34.39
CA SER A 16 -19.94 -10.29 34.27
C SER A 16 -18.79 -11.14 33.72
N LYS A 17 -18.67 -12.41 34.13
CA LYS A 17 -17.66 -13.33 33.58
C LYS A 17 -17.90 -13.64 32.10
N LEU A 18 -19.15 -13.83 31.68
CA LEU A 18 -19.51 -14.05 30.28
C LEU A 18 -19.14 -12.84 29.42
N ILE A 19 -19.45 -11.63 29.90
CA ILE A 19 -19.10 -10.38 29.20
C ILE A 19 -17.58 -10.23 29.07
N SER A 20 -16.82 -10.52 30.12
CA SER A 20 -15.34 -10.46 30.07
C SER A 20 -14.77 -11.45 29.06
N ILE A 21 -15.28 -12.69 29.01
CA ILE A 21 -14.83 -13.72 28.06
C ILE A 21 -15.12 -13.30 26.62
N ILE A 22 -16.32 -12.76 26.36
CA ILE A 22 -16.70 -12.25 25.03
C ILE A 22 -15.78 -11.10 24.61
N SER A 23 -15.45 -10.18 25.52
CA SER A 23 -14.56 -9.05 25.22
C SER A 23 -13.14 -9.51 24.90
N SER A 24 -12.63 -10.53 25.61
CA SER A 24 -11.30 -11.10 25.34
C SER A 24 -11.24 -11.85 24.01
N PHE A 25 -12.37 -12.42 23.56
CA PHE A 25 -12.46 -13.09 22.27
C PHE A 25 -12.47 -12.10 21.09
N LEU A 26 -13.05 -10.91 21.28
CA LEU A 26 -13.04 -9.86 20.26
C LEU A 26 -11.65 -9.28 19.97
N LEU A 27 -10.76 -9.24 20.96
CA LEU A 27 -9.38 -8.73 20.81
C LEU A 27 -8.50 -9.58 19.88
N ILE A 28 -8.89 -10.82 19.58
CA ILE A 28 -8.13 -11.74 18.73
C ILE A 28 -8.39 -11.48 17.23
N PHE A 29 -9.48 -10.77 16.89
CA PHE A 29 -9.86 -10.47 15.50
C PHE A 29 -9.23 -9.19 14.95
N THR A 30 -7.93 -8.98 15.14
CA THR A 30 -7.21 -7.96 14.36
C THR A 30 -7.05 -8.48 12.93
N LEU A 31 -7.91 -8.02 12.02
CA LEU A 31 -7.75 -8.30 10.60
C LEU A 31 -6.40 -7.72 10.13
N PRO A 32 -5.57 -8.48 9.40
CA PRO A 32 -4.41 -7.90 8.76
C PRO A 32 -4.92 -6.86 7.75
N VAL A 33 -4.61 -5.59 7.99
CA VAL A 33 -4.83 -4.54 7.00
C VAL A 33 -3.90 -4.86 5.83
N ALA A 34 -4.47 -5.34 4.72
CA ALA A 34 -3.73 -5.49 3.49
C ALA A 34 -3.31 -4.08 3.04
N ALA A 35 -2.01 -3.79 3.11
CA ALA A 35 -1.49 -2.54 2.58
C ALA A 35 -1.79 -2.47 1.08
N GLU A 36 -2.33 -1.33 0.63
CA GLU A 36 -2.60 -1.09 -0.79
C GLU A 36 -1.29 -1.14 -1.58
N ASN A 37 -1.29 -1.85 -2.71
CA ASN A 37 -0.13 -1.89 -3.60
C ASN A 37 -0.01 -0.54 -4.29
N LEU A 38 1.11 0.15 -4.08
CA LEU A 38 1.38 1.44 -4.69
C LEU A 38 1.85 1.24 -6.13
N VAL A 39 1.26 2.01 -7.06
CA VAL A 39 1.65 2.00 -8.47
C VAL A 39 2.24 3.36 -8.82
N ALA A 40 3.53 3.37 -9.18
CA ALA A 40 4.23 4.56 -9.68
C ALA A 40 4.38 4.47 -11.20
N ARG A 41 4.05 5.53 -11.92
CA ARG A 41 4.23 5.69 -13.36
C ARG A 41 5.54 6.41 -13.61
N MET A 42 6.36 5.84 -14.49
CA MET A 42 7.64 6.40 -14.88
C MET A 42 7.65 6.75 -16.36
N SER A 43 7.80 8.03 -16.68
CA SER A 43 7.87 8.51 -18.06
C SER A 43 9.29 8.45 -18.61
N GLY A 44 9.49 7.82 -19.77
CA GLY A 44 10.77 7.78 -20.48
C GLY A 44 10.66 8.29 -21.91
N HIS A 45 11.61 9.14 -22.33
CA HIS A 45 11.56 9.76 -23.67
C HIS A 45 12.35 8.99 -24.75
N TRP A 46 13.26 8.10 -24.35
CA TRP A 46 14.04 7.27 -25.26
C TRP A 46 13.24 6.06 -25.78
N SER A 47 13.62 5.53 -26.95
CA SER A 47 13.05 4.29 -27.47
C SER A 47 13.40 3.08 -26.59
N PRO A 48 12.64 1.97 -26.62
CA PRO A 48 12.86 0.84 -25.71
C PRO A 48 14.19 0.12 -25.96
N LYS A 49 14.81 0.32 -27.13
CA LYS A 49 16.12 -0.23 -27.48
C LYS A 49 17.29 0.63 -26.99
N HIS A 50 17.04 1.85 -26.53
CA HIS A 50 18.08 2.72 -25.99
C HIS A 50 18.53 2.24 -24.62
N GLN A 51 19.84 2.31 -24.33
CA GLN A 51 20.42 1.79 -23.09
C GLN A 51 19.77 2.37 -21.83
N SER A 52 19.48 3.68 -21.79
CA SER A 52 18.78 4.27 -20.63
C SER A 52 17.38 3.70 -20.44
N ALA A 53 16.65 3.39 -21.51
CA ALA A 53 15.32 2.80 -21.41
C ALA A 53 15.38 1.34 -20.93
N ILE A 54 16.39 0.58 -21.37
CA ILE A 54 16.63 -0.78 -20.90
C ILE A 54 16.89 -0.79 -19.39
N HIS A 55 17.81 0.04 -18.91
CA HIS A 55 18.12 0.13 -17.47
C HIS A 55 16.95 0.68 -16.65
N SER A 56 16.16 1.57 -17.24
CA SER A 56 14.92 2.07 -16.62
C SER A 56 13.89 0.97 -16.41
N GLN A 57 13.74 0.06 -17.38
CA GLN A 57 12.89 -1.12 -17.22
C GLN A 57 13.44 -2.06 -16.14
N ILE A 58 14.75 -2.34 -16.15
CA ILE A 58 15.38 -3.18 -15.11
C ILE A 58 15.18 -2.60 -13.72
N PHE A 59 15.29 -1.28 -13.57
CA PHE A 59 14.99 -0.59 -12.32
C PHE A 59 13.53 -0.79 -11.89
N ALA A 60 12.58 -0.61 -12.82
CA ALA A 60 11.16 -0.82 -12.54
C ALA A 60 10.86 -2.26 -12.10
N ASP A 61 11.46 -3.24 -12.77
CA ASP A 61 11.31 -4.66 -12.46
C ASP A 61 11.92 -5.02 -11.11
N GLU A 62 13.12 -4.53 -10.81
CA GLU A 62 13.82 -4.81 -9.55
C GLU A 62 13.14 -4.14 -8.35
N VAL A 63 12.59 -2.94 -8.49
CA VAL A 63 11.79 -2.30 -7.43
C VAL A 63 10.54 -3.13 -7.15
N THR A 64 9.84 -3.56 -8.19
CA THR A 64 8.63 -4.38 -8.07
C THR A 64 8.93 -5.72 -7.39
N LYS A 65 10.02 -6.37 -7.81
CA LYS A 65 10.48 -7.63 -7.23
C LYS A 65 10.89 -7.48 -5.76
N ARG A 66 11.74 -6.51 -5.43
CA ARG A 66 12.27 -6.32 -4.06
C ARG A 66 11.21 -5.81 -3.09
N SER A 67 10.16 -5.15 -3.58
CA SER A 67 9.04 -4.71 -2.77
C SER A 67 8.03 -5.83 -2.50
N ASN A 68 8.20 -7.02 -3.10
CA ASN A 68 7.20 -8.09 -3.16
C ASN A 68 5.87 -7.58 -3.75
N GLY A 69 5.93 -6.73 -4.78
CA GLY A 69 4.76 -6.14 -5.44
C GLY A 69 4.10 -4.98 -4.69
N ARG A 70 4.50 -4.68 -3.44
CA ARG A 70 3.94 -3.57 -2.65
C ARG A 70 4.16 -2.20 -3.28
N LEU A 71 5.22 -2.06 -4.07
CA LEU A 71 5.48 -0.92 -4.94
C LEU A 71 5.78 -1.44 -6.34
N THR A 72 4.90 -1.14 -7.30
CA THR A 72 5.06 -1.50 -8.70
C THR A 72 5.37 -0.25 -9.52
N ILE A 73 6.41 -0.31 -10.34
CA ILE A 73 6.74 0.76 -11.28
C ILE A 73 6.27 0.37 -12.68
N GLN A 74 5.41 1.18 -13.28
CA GLN A 74 5.02 1.05 -14.68
C GLN A 74 5.85 2.02 -15.52
N PHE A 75 6.72 1.46 -16.37
CA PHE A 75 7.59 2.24 -17.23
C PHE A 75 6.96 2.46 -18.62
N PHE A 76 6.90 3.72 -19.05
CA PHE A 76 6.34 4.16 -20.32
C PHE A 76 7.42 4.80 -21.20
N PRO A 77 8.13 4.03 -22.04
CA PRO A 77 9.17 4.54 -22.92
C PRO A 77 8.61 5.33 -24.11
N SER A 78 9.49 5.83 -24.98
CA SER A 78 9.13 6.49 -26.25
C SER A 78 8.20 7.68 -26.15
N LYS A 79 8.24 8.44 -25.04
CA LYS A 79 7.37 9.60 -24.79
C LYS A 79 5.88 9.23 -24.82
N GLN A 80 5.53 8.00 -24.46
CA GLN A 80 4.13 7.56 -24.41
C GLN A 80 3.27 8.41 -23.47
N LEU A 81 3.86 8.95 -22.40
CA LEU A 81 3.19 9.87 -21.49
C LEU A 81 3.60 11.32 -21.76
N PHE A 82 4.89 11.62 -21.66
CA PHE A 82 5.41 12.99 -21.75
C PHE A 82 6.76 13.03 -22.48
N GLY A 83 7.03 14.13 -23.17
CA GLY A 83 8.34 14.45 -23.72
C GLY A 83 9.31 15.01 -22.67
N ILE A 84 10.59 15.16 -23.05
CA ILE A 84 11.66 15.64 -22.15
C ILE A 84 11.39 17.03 -21.55
N ARG A 85 10.71 17.92 -22.29
CA ARG A 85 10.40 19.28 -21.82
C ARG A 85 9.18 19.33 -20.89
N GLU A 86 8.33 18.32 -20.95
CA GLU A 86 7.04 18.29 -20.24
C GLU A 86 7.15 17.50 -18.93
N VAL A 87 8.07 16.54 -18.86
CA VAL A 87 8.15 15.59 -17.75
C VAL A 87 8.40 16.26 -16.39
N MET A 88 9.13 17.38 -16.34
CA MET A 88 9.28 18.15 -15.09
C MET A 88 7.96 18.75 -14.59
N GLY A 89 7.15 19.29 -15.50
CA GLY A 89 5.81 19.75 -15.18
C GLY A 89 4.89 18.60 -14.76
N ALA A 90 5.04 17.43 -15.41
CA ALA A 90 4.26 16.25 -15.09
C ALA A 90 4.60 15.69 -13.69
N ILE A 91 5.88 15.67 -13.30
CA ILE A 91 6.30 15.26 -11.95
C ILE A 91 5.78 16.24 -10.90
N THR A 92 5.98 17.54 -11.10
CA THR A 92 5.59 18.58 -10.13
C THR A 92 4.08 18.68 -9.92
N SER A 93 3.28 18.39 -10.95
CA SER A 93 1.83 18.33 -10.86
C SER A 93 1.29 17.00 -10.30
N GLY A 94 2.14 15.98 -10.14
CA GLY A 94 1.71 14.63 -9.74
C GLY A 94 1.07 13.82 -10.87
N ALA A 95 1.19 14.25 -12.12
CA ALA A 95 0.70 13.51 -13.28
C ALA A 95 1.49 12.22 -13.55
N VAL A 96 2.74 12.14 -13.08
CA VAL A 96 3.56 10.93 -12.97
C VAL A 96 4.42 11.02 -11.72
N GLU A 97 4.80 9.87 -11.18
CA GLU A 97 5.59 9.77 -9.96
C GLU A 97 7.10 9.85 -10.26
N LEU A 98 7.53 9.48 -11.48
CA LEU A 98 8.93 9.43 -11.89
C LEU A 98 9.12 9.85 -13.35
N GLY A 99 10.32 10.35 -13.69
CA GLY A 99 10.71 10.67 -15.06
C GLY A 99 12.19 10.40 -15.35
N VAL A 100 12.47 9.88 -16.55
CA VAL A 100 13.83 9.69 -17.06
C VAL A 100 14.28 10.97 -17.75
N LEU A 101 15.11 11.74 -17.04
CA LEU A 101 15.68 12.99 -17.50
C LEU A 101 17.11 12.82 -18.00
N LEU A 102 17.48 13.64 -18.97
CA LEU A 102 18.86 13.99 -19.29
C LEU A 102 18.88 15.51 -19.43
N GLU A 103 19.38 16.18 -18.39
CA GLU A 103 19.83 17.57 -18.49
C GLU A 103 21.34 17.53 -18.33
N TRP A 104 22.05 18.10 -19.29
CA TRP A 104 23.43 18.52 -19.11
C TRP A 104 23.41 20.04 -18.95
#